data_AF-A0A182E700-F1
#
_entry.id   AF-A0A182E700-F1
#
_cell.length_a   1.000
_cell.length_b   1.000
_cell.length_c   1.000
_cell.angle_alpha   90.00
_cell.angle_beta   90.00
_cell.angle_gamma   90.00
#
_symmetry.space_group_name_H-M   'P 1'
#
loop_
_entity.id
_entity.type
_entity.pdbx_description
1 polymer ?
#
loop_
_entity_poly.entity_id
_entity_poly.type
_entity_poly.pdbx_seq_one_letter_code
_entity_poly.pdbx_strand_id
1 'polypeptide(L)'
;MSYLPSTYQLADEQRITGMLQLAMEIDHKFTFIQRNNEFCFEPNDPTLKGRSIVLLDGGTVIIVIERFNGIELSREIWQKAYWNQFLWAVRGKCMRVSYQNFKEPAYL
;
A
#
# COMPACT_ATOMS: atom_id res chain seq x y z
N MET A 1 -4.46 -33.12 -7.90
CA MET A 1 -4.38 -31.67 -8.20
C MET A 1 -4.96 -30.92 -7.00
N SER A 2 -4.13 -30.25 -6.23
CA SER A 2 -4.58 -29.45 -5.08
C SER A 2 -5.17 -28.13 -5.60
N TYR A 3 -6.49 -27.98 -5.52
CA TYR A 3 -7.16 -26.70 -5.76
C TYR A 3 -6.80 -25.77 -4.61
N LEU A 4 -5.73 -24.99 -4.77
CA LEU A 4 -5.54 -23.81 -3.92
C LEU A 4 -6.73 -22.87 -4.17
N PRO A 5 -7.40 -22.38 -3.12
CA PRO A 5 -8.48 -21.42 -3.29
C PRO A 5 -7.95 -20.21 -4.07
N SER A 6 -8.76 -19.72 -5.02
CA SER A 6 -8.45 -18.52 -5.79
C SER A 6 -8.16 -17.36 -4.84
N THR A 7 -6.90 -16.97 -4.74
CA THR A 7 -6.47 -15.76 -4.01
C THR A 7 -6.72 -14.55 -4.91
N TYR A 8 -7.27 -13.47 -4.36
CA TYR A 8 -7.55 -12.23 -5.12
C TYR A 8 -6.30 -11.71 -5.85
N GLN A 9 -6.47 -11.02 -6.98
CA GLN A 9 -5.39 -10.30 -7.65
C GLN A 9 -5.55 -8.80 -7.45
N LEU A 10 -4.47 -8.08 -7.17
CA LEU A 10 -4.57 -6.62 -6.97
C LEU A 10 -5.06 -5.88 -8.23
N ALA A 11 -4.76 -6.42 -9.41
CA ALA A 11 -5.14 -5.86 -10.70
C ALA A 11 -6.61 -6.13 -11.08
N ASP A 12 -7.36 -6.92 -10.29
CA ASP A 12 -8.79 -7.13 -10.53
C ASP A 12 -9.55 -5.81 -10.38
N GLU A 13 -10.51 -5.53 -11.26
CA GLU A 13 -11.28 -4.27 -11.28
C GLU A 13 -11.93 -3.93 -9.92
N GLN A 14 -12.56 -4.93 -9.27
CA GLN A 14 -13.17 -4.75 -7.95
C GLN A 14 -12.14 -4.42 -6.87
N ARG A 15 -10.91 -4.93 -7.00
CA ARG A 15 -9.83 -4.76 -6.04
C ARG A 15 -9.16 -3.41 -6.22
N ILE A 16 -8.94 -2.98 -7.46
CA ILE A 16 -8.54 -1.62 -7.81
C ILE A 16 -9.55 -0.62 -7.26
N THR A 17 -10.84 -0.85 -7.47
CA THR A 17 -11.91 0.03 -6.96
C THR A 17 -11.86 0.12 -5.44
N GLY A 18 -11.71 -1.02 -4.75
CA GLY A 18 -11.60 -1.03 -3.29
C GLY A 18 -10.35 -0.31 -2.76
N MET A 19 -9.21 -0.42 -3.44
CA MET A 19 -7.99 0.31 -3.09
C MET A 19 -8.13 1.82 -3.35
N LEU A 20 -8.79 2.20 -4.45
CA LEU A 20 -9.08 3.59 -4.76
C LEU A 20 -10.01 4.22 -3.71
N GLN A 21 -11.09 3.52 -3.34
CA GLN A 21 -11.99 3.95 -2.28
C GLN A 21 -11.25 4.11 -0.95
N LEU A 22 -10.42 3.14 -0.59
CA LEU A 22 -9.58 3.24 0.60
C LEU A 22 -8.69 4.49 0.55
N ALA A 23 -7.99 4.75 -0.56
CA ALA A 23 -7.13 5.91 -0.71
C ALA A 23 -7.90 7.23 -0.51
N MET A 24 -9.10 7.33 -1.07
CA MET A 24 -9.99 8.48 -0.87
C MET A 24 -10.36 8.66 0.61
N GLU A 25 -10.69 7.58 1.32
CA GLU A 25 -11.05 7.62 2.74
C GLU A 25 -9.92 8.09 3.66
N ILE A 26 -8.67 7.79 3.31
CA ILE A 26 -7.48 8.15 4.11
C ILE A 26 -6.73 9.38 3.59
N ASP A 27 -7.30 10.14 2.66
CA ASP A 27 -6.68 11.29 2.01
C ASP A 27 -5.30 10.98 1.37
N HIS A 28 -5.28 9.94 0.55
CA HIS A 28 -4.11 9.54 -0.23
C HIS A 28 -4.41 9.57 -1.72
N LYS A 29 -3.41 9.92 -2.50
CA LYS A 29 -3.34 9.63 -3.93
C LYS A 29 -3.05 8.15 -4.14
N PHE A 30 -3.84 7.53 -5.01
CA PHE A 30 -3.61 6.17 -5.48
C PHE A 30 -3.08 6.19 -6.91
N THR A 31 -2.04 5.41 -7.21
CA THR A 31 -1.46 5.33 -8.56
C THR A 31 -1.09 3.90 -8.90
N PHE A 32 -1.43 3.46 -10.11
CA PHE A 32 -0.94 2.22 -10.68
C PHE A 32 0.19 2.49 -11.69
N ILE A 33 1.34 1.87 -11.49
CA ILE A 33 2.50 1.97 -12.36
C ILE A 33 2.67 0.65 -13.11
N GLN A 34 2.14 0.60 -14.33
CA GLN A 34 2.12 -0.60 -15.16
C GLN A 34 3.51 -1.22 -15.38
N ARG A 35 4.55 -0.40 -15.56
CA ARG A 35 5.92 -0.86 -15.86
C ARG A 35 6.45 -1.88 -14.84
N ASN A 36 6.10 -1.69 -13.56
CA ASN A 36 6.57 -2.51 -12.45
C ASN A 36 5.43 -3.28 -11.78
N ASN A 37 4.20 -3.17 -12.29
CA ASN A 37 2.98 -3.69 -11.67
C ASN A 37 2.82 -3.22 -10.21
N GLU A 38 3.12 -1.94 -9.95
CA GLU A 38 3.11 -1.34 -8.60
C GLU A 38 1.81 -0.58 -8.35
N PHE A 39 1.21 -0.82 -7.20
CA PHE A 39 0.09 -0.02 -6.68
C PHE A 39 0.60 0.85 -5.54
N CYS A 40 0.53 2.17 -5.71
CA CYS A 40 1.15 3.13 -4.80
C CYS A 40 0.08 3.95 -4.08
N PHE A 41 0.24 4.09 -2.78
CA PHE A 41 -0.47 5.04 -1.93
C PHE A 41 0.52 6.13 -1.51
N GLU A 42 0.20 7.37 -1.83
CA GLU A 42 0.99 8.55 -1.47
C GLU A 42 0.08 9.49 -0.65
N PRO A 43 0.50 9.95 0.54
CA PRO A 43 -0.30 10.91 1.30
C PRO A 43 -0.40 12.24 0.54
N ASN A 44 -1.57 12.88 0.60
CA ASN A 44 -1.75 14.22 0.02
C ASN A 44 -1.17 15.34 0.92
N ASP A 45 -0.89 15.03 2.19
CA ASP A 45 -0.25 15.96 3.13
C ASP A 45 1.13 16.41 2.61
N PRO A 46 1.32 17.73 2.35
CA PRO A 46 2.59 18.26 1.84
C PRO A 46 3.80 17.99 2.75
N THR A 47 3.60 17.84 4.06
CA THR A 47 4.66 17.56 5.02
C THR A 47 5.23 16.14 4.87
N LEU A 48 4.46 15.25 4.24
CA LEU A 48 4.82 13.85 3.99
C LEU A 48 5.28 13.60 2.55
N LYS A 49 5.51 14.66 1.77
CA LYS A 49 5.87 14.56 0.36
C LYS A 49 7.06 13.61 0.16
N GLY A 50 6.89 12.71 -0.81
CA GLY A 50 7.89 11.70 -1.15
C GLY A 50 7.73 10.38 -0.40
N ARG A 51 6.92 10.32 0.67
CA ARG A 51 6.54 9.05 1.31
C ARG A 51 5.56 8.29 0.43
N SER A 52 5.71 6.97 0.36
CA SER A 52 4.70 6.11 -0.27
C SER A 52 4.69 4.70 0.29
N ILE A 53 3.52 4.07 0.24
CA ILE A 53 3.35 2.63 0.43
C ILE A 53 3.09 2.01 -0.94
N VAL A 54 3.95 1.07 -1.31
CA VAL A 54 3.91 0.39 -2.60
C VAL A 54 3.56 -1.07 -2.40
N LEU A 55 2.59 -1.56 -3.17
CA LEU A 55 2.09 -2.92 -3.13
C LEU A 55 2.43 -3.60 -4.47
N LEU A 56 3.02 -4.78 -4.37
CA LEU A 56 3.32 -5.65 -5.51
C LEU A 56 2.61 -7.00 -5.30
N ASP A 57 1.93 -7.47 -6.34
CA ASP A 57 1.29 -8.77 -6.31
C ASP A 57 2.31 -9.88 -6.59
N GLY A 58 2.62 -10.69 -5.57
CA GLY A 58 3.56 -11.81 -5.62
C GLY A 58 2.89 -13.17 -5.77
N GLY A 59 1.66 -13.24 -6.29
CA GLY A 59 0.91 -14.48 -6.44
C GLY A 59 0.15 -14.83 -5.16
N THR A 60 0.74 -15.62 -4.25
CA THR A 60 0.11 -15.99 -2.97
C THR A 60 0.37 -14.98 -1.85
N VAL A 61 1.26 -14.03 -2.10
CA VAL A 61 1.66 -12.99 -1.15
C VAL A 61 1.52 -11.61 -1.78
N ILE A 62 1.49 -10.57 -0.94
CA ILE A 62 1.68 -9.18 -1.33
C ILE A 62 3.00 -8.71 -0.74
N ILE A 63 3.86 -8.12 -1.58
CA ILE A 63 5.06 -7.44 -1.10
C ILE A 63 4.68 -5.98 -0.83
N VAL A 64 4.94 -5.51 0.38
CA VAL A 64 4.61 -4.15 0.82
C VAL A 64 5.90 -3.41 1.10
N ILE A 65 6.11 -2.30 0.40
CA ILE A 65 7.34 -1.52 0.44
C ILE A 65 6.99 -0.11 0.92
N GLU A 66 7.67 0.35 1.96
CA GLU A 66 7.66 1.76 2.33
C GLU A 66 8.80 2.47 1.61
N ARG A 67 8.49 3.57 0.92
CA ARG A 67 9.49 4.38 0.22
C ARG A 67 9.52 5.82 0.73
N PHE A 68 10.67 6.46 0.60
CA PHE A 68 10.84 7.90 0.69
C PHE A 68 11.69 8.39 -0.49
N ASN A 69 11.13 9.30 -1.30
CA ASN A 69 11.73 9.81 -2.53
C ASN A 69 12.23 8.69 -3.47
N GLY A 70 11.42 7.63 -3.58
CA GLY A 70 11.72 6.46 -4.43
C GLY A 70 12.70 5.45 -3.82
N ILE A 71 13.32 5.76 -2.68
CA ILE A 71 14.23 4.85 -1.97
C ILE A 71 13.41 3.95 -1.04
N GLU A 72 13.64 2.64 -1.11
CA GLU A 72 13.06 1.66 -0.19
C GLU A 72 13.59 1.86 1.23
N LEU A 73 12.69 2.12 2.18
CA LEU A 73 12.99 2.24 3.61
C LEU A 73 12.74 0.93 4.36
N SER A 74 11.67 0.22 3.98
CA SER A 74 11.32 -1.06 4.57
C SER A 74 10.53 -1.93 3.60
N ARG A 75 10.59 -3.24 3.82
CA ARG A 75 9.87 -4.25 3.04
C ARG A 75 9.26 -5.28 3.97
N GLU A 76 8.01 -5.59 3.71
CA GLU A 76 7.24 -6.66 4.35
C GLU A 76 6.66 -7.59 3.29
N ILE A 77 6.39 -8.84 3.69
CA ILE A 77 5.72 -9.83 2.85
C ILE A 77 4.48 -10.28 3.61
N TRP A 78 3.30 -10.03 3.03
CA TRP A 78 2.02 -10.38 3.63
C TRP A 78 1.40 -11.56 2.90
N GLN A 79 1.07 -12.63 3.62
CA GLN A 79 0.28 -13.72 3.04
C GLN A 79 -1.11 -13.21 2.65
N LYS A 80 -1.57 -13.53 1.43
CA LYS A 80 -2.94 -13.16 1.03
C LYS A 80 -3.95 -13.84 1.95
N ALA A 81 -4.83 -13.02 2.53
CA ALA A 81 -5.92 -13.44 3.41
C ALA A 81 -7.26 -13.01 2.80
N TYR A 82 -8.27 -12.74 3.63
CA TYR A 82 -9.51 -12.13 3.15
C TYR A 82 -9.28 -10.68 2.71
N TRP A 83 -9.91 -10.29 1.60
CA TRP A 83 -9.74 -8.96 1.02
C TRP A 83 -9.99 -7.81 2.00
N ASN A 84 -11.02 -7.91 2.82
CA ASN A 84 -11.35 -6.88 3.80
C ASN A 84 -10.24 -6.74 4.85
N GLN A 85 -9.64 -7.86 5.29
CA GLN A 85 -8.51 -7.82 6.23
C GLN A 85 -7.28 -7.17 5.58
N PHE A 86 -7.03 -7.44 4.30
CA PHE A 86 -5.97 -6.79 3.53
C PHE A 86 -6.17 -5.26 3.45
N LEU A 87 -7.37 -4.78 3.10
CA LEU A 87 -7.65 -3.34 3.07
C LEU A 87 -7.47 -2.68 4.44
N TRP A 88 -7.85 -3.37 5.52
CA TRP A 88 -7.61 -2.89 6.88
C TRP A 88 -6.12 -2.78 7.21
N ALA A 89 -5.31 -3.77 6.80
CA ALA A 89 -3.87 -3.73 6.99
C ALA A 89 -3.22 -2.59 6.19
N VAL A 90 -3.61 -2.39 4.93
CA VAL A 90 -3.15 -1.26 4.09
C VAL A 90 -3.51 0.07 4.75
N ARG A 91 -4.76 0.23 5.21
CA ARG A 91 -5.19 1.42 5.96
C ARG A 91 -4.26 1.71 7.13
N GLY A 92 -4.02 0.71 7.99
CA GLY A 92 -3.13 0.84 9.14
C GLY A 92 -1.71 1.21 8.75
N LYS A 93 -1.17 0.58 7.70
CA LYS A 93 0.20 0.84 7.21
C LYS A 93 0.36 2.27 6.69
N CYS A 94 -0.58 2.77 5.89
CA CYS A 94 -0.58 4.14 5.39
C CYS A 94 -0.71 5.16 6.53
N MET A 95 -1.70 4.99 7.42
CA MET A 95 -1.92 5.90 8.54
C MET A 95 -0.71 5.95 9.51
N ARG A 96 -0.04 4.82 9.74
CA ARG A 96 1.18 4.78 10.56
C ARG A 96 2.27 5.70 10.00
N VAL A 97 2.49 5.72 8.69
CA VAL A 97 3.49 6.62 8.07
C VAL A 97 3.13 8.08 8.30
N SER A 98 1.84 8.41 8.24
CA SER A 98 1.37 9.76 8.56
C SER A 98 1.60 10.14 10.02
N TYR A 99 1.39 9.21 10.96
CA TYR A 99 1.56 9.49 12.39
C TYR A 99 3.01 9.39 12.91
N GLN A 100 3.88 8.61 12.27
CA GLN A 100 5.28 8.49 12.71
C GLN A 100 6.06 9.80 12.53
N ASN A 101 5.76 10.59 11.50
CA ASN A 101 6.38 11.92 11.32
C ASN A 101 5.89 12.96 12.35
N PHE A 102 4.79 12.70 13.08
CA PHE A 102 4.35 13.56 14.17
C PHE A 102 5.24 13.46 15.43
N LYS A 103 6.11 12.43 15.51
CA LYS A 103 6.97 12.16 16.68
C LYS A 103 8.46 12.37 16.44
N GLU A 104 8.90 12.62 15.21
CA GLU A 104 10.25 13.09 14.95
C GLU A 104 10.20 14.62 14.85
N PRO A 105 10.70 15.37 15.86
CA PRO A 105 10.93 16.78 15.69
C PRO A 105 11.82 16.95 14.46
N ALA A 106 11.47 17.86 13.57
CA ALA A 106 12.38 18.34 12.55
C ALA A 106 13.60 18.94 13.27
N TYR A 107 14.61 18.13 13.53
CA TYR A 107 15.94 18.61 13.88
C TYR A 107 16.64 18.95 12.56
N LEU A 108 16.37 20.17 12.09
CA LEU A 108 17.22 20.93 11.18
C LEU A 108 17.39 22.33 11.76
#